data_AF-A0A1I3B5W6-F1
#
_entry.id   AF-A0A1I3B5W6-F1
#
_cell.length_a   1.000
_cell.length_b   1.000
_cell.length_c   1.000
_cell.angle_alpha   90.00
_cell.angle_beta   90.00
_cell.angle_gamma   90.00
#
_symmetry.space_group_name_H-M   'P 1'
#
loop_
_entity.id
_entity.type
_entity.pdbx_description
1 polymer ?
#
loop_
_entity_poly.entity_id
_entity_poly.type
_entity_poly.pdbx_seq_one_letter_code
_entity_poly.pdbx_strand_id
1 'polypeptide(L)'
;MEQFKEKGRKARTAFQQIAKLVAAHFEQMEPQRVSSWMNQAQMGTPLFFCYFFFHHAAKHEPTFAIRLLDEKGEAGLSVELSFVERYATDQSPRLQNQVLAVPLEDPVYYALRGADLTQNISSGEANKQELEEKIKNGTIRKVLVKVDIPKIKRFDDPNDLVNEILTGFEYLQPYYRETQKRLN
;
A
#
# COMPACT_ATOMS: atom_id res chain seq x y z
N MET A 1 14.33 -26.67 6.11
CA MET A 1 14.29 -25.34 6.77
C MET A 1 15.27 -24.35 6.15
N GLU A 2 16.51 -24.75 5.89
CA GLU A 2 17.56 -23.89 5.31
C GLU A 2 17.28 -23.43 3.87
N GLN A 3 16.79 -24.33 3.01
CA GLN A 3 16.36 -23.96 1.65
C GLN A 3 15.21 -22.93 1.62
N PHE A 4 14.32 -22.96 2.61
CA PHE A 4 13.22 -22.00 2.73
C PHE A 4 13.73 -20.62 3.15
N LYS A 5 14.67 -20.58 4.10
CA LYS A 5 15.37 -19.35 4.50
C LYS A 5 16.11 -18.71 3.32
N GLU A 6 16.82 -19.52 2.52
CA GLU A 6 17.56 -19.02 1.37
C GLU A 6 16.65 -18.47 0.27
N LYS A 7 15.55 -19.17 -0.04
CA LYS A 7 14.53 -18.68 -0.98
C LYS A 7 13.90 -17.37 -0.49
N GLY A 8 13.57 -17.28 0.81
CA GLY A 8 13.06 -16.05 1.42
C GLY A 8 14.03 -14.88 1.35
N ARG A 9 15.33 -15.13 1.56
CA ARG A 9 16.39 -14.12 1.42
C ARG A 9 16.50 -13.62 -0.01
N LYS A 10 16.54 -14.54 -0.99
CA LYS A 10 16.58 -14.18 -2.43
C LYS A 10 15.36 -13.35 -2.84
N ALA A 11 14.16 -13.76 -2.43
CA ALA A 11 12.94 -13.02 -2.72
C ALA A 11 12.96 -11.62 -2.09
N ARG A 12 13.46 -11.48 -0.85
CA ARG A 12 13.64 -10.17 -0.20
C ARG A 12 14.65 -9.30 -0.95
N THR A 13 15.77 -9.87 -1.41
CA THR A 13 16.77 -9.13 -2.21
C THR A 13 16.19 -8.63 -3.53
N ALA A 14 15.40 -9.46 -4.23
CA ALA A 14 14.70 -9.03 -5.44
C ALA A 14 13.70 -7.91 -5.15
N PHE A 15 12.90 -8.02 -4.08
CA PHE A 15 11.98 -6.96 -3.66
C PHE A 15 12.71 -5.65 -3.29
N GLN A 16 13.89 -5.75 -2.67
CA GLN A 16 14.75 -4.59 -2.39
C GLN A 16 15.27 -3.92 -3.67
N GLN A 17 15.58 -4.70 -4.71
CA GLN A 17 15.98 -4.14 -6.01
C GLN A 17 14.81 -3.40 -6.67
N ILE A 18 13.61 -4.00 -6.67
CA ILE A 18 12.39 -3.34 -7.18
C ILE A 18 12.14 -2.02 -6.44
N ALA A 19 12.15 -2.03 -5.10
CA ALA A 19 11.94 -0.81 -4.30
C ALA A 19 12.98 0.29 -4.61
N LYS A 20 14.25 -0.08 -4.85
CA LYS A 20 15.29 0.87 -5.24
C LYS A 20 15.06 1.46 -6.63
N LEU A 21 14.68 0.62 -7.60
CA LEU A 21 14.38 1.10 -8.95
C LEU A 21 13.21 2.07 -8.92
N VAL A 22 12.11 1.70 -8.24
CA VAL A 22 10.94 2.59 -8.06
C VAL A 22 11.35 3.92 -7.42
N ALA A 23 12.13 3.89 -6.34
CA ALA A 23 12.59 5.11 -5.67
C ALA A 23 13.44 6.02 -6.57
N ALA A 24 14.20 5.46 -7.51
CA ALA A 24 15.02 6.24 -8.45
C ALA A 24 14.19 7.13 -9.39
N HIS A 25 12.89 6.85 -9.56
CA HIS A 25 11.97 7.69 -10.34
C HIS A 25 11.37 8.85 -9.55
N PHE A 26 11.58 8.93 -8.25
CA PHE A 26 11.01 9.97 -7.39
C PHE A 26 12.11 10.66 -6.57
N GLU A 27 12.65 11.78 -7.08
CA GLU A 27 13.69 12.56 -6.39
C GLU A 27 13.24 13.07 -5.01
N GLN A 28 11.94 13.19 -4.77
CA GLN A 28 11.37 13.72 -3.53
C GLN A 28 11.03 12.63 -2.50
N MET A 29 11.25 11.35 -2.81
CA MET A 29 10.83 10.24 -1.97
C MET A 29 12.01 9.37 -1.53
N GLU A 30 12.00 8.97 -0.26
CA GLU A 30 12.94 8.01 0.30
C GLU A 30 12.27 6.67 0.59
N PRO A 31 12.81 5.55 0.06
CA PRO A 31 12.30 4.23 0.37
C PRO A 31 12.69 3.84 1.80
N GLN A 32 11.72 3.40 2.58
CA GLN A 32 11.96 2.80 3.88
C GLN A 32 12.59 1.42 3.72
N ARG A 33 13.24 0.93 4.79
CA ARG A 33 13.74 -0.45 4.84
C ARG A 33 12.61 -1.45 4.55
N VAL A 34 12.81 -2.27 3.52
CA VAL A 34 11.94 -3.44 3.20
C VAL A 34 11.79 -4.32 4.43
N SER A 35 10.54 -4.75 4.68
CA SER A 35 10.15 -5.56 5.84
C SER A 35 11.08 -6.76 6.06
N SER A 36 11.26 -7.12 7.34
CA SER A 36 12.09 -8.27 7.72
C SER A 36 11.31 -9.56 7.49
N TRP A 37 11.90 -10.48 6.72
CA TRP A 37 11.34 -11.81 6.45
C TRP A 37 11.06 -12.60 7.74
N MET A 38 11.92 -12.44 8.75
CA MET A 38 11.87 -13.21 10.00
C MET A 38 10.67 -12.84 10.89
N ASN A 39 10.20 -11.59 10.81
CA ASN A 39 9.01 -11.14 11.54
C ASN A 39 7.70 -11.61 10.88
N GLN A 40 7.76 -12.08 9.63
CA GLN A 40 6.58 -12.45 8.85
C GLN A 40 6.43 -13.96 8.63
N ALA A 41 7.54 -14.70 8.63
CA ALA A 41 7.51 -16.17 8.66
C ALA A 41 6.76 -16.72 9.89
N GLN A 42 6.67 -15.95 10.99
CA GLN A 42 5.87 -16.30 12.18
C GLN A 42 4.36 -16.19 11.94
N MET A 43 3.91 -15.38 10.97
CA MET A 43 2.51 -15.16 10.60
C MET A 43 2.10 -15.91 9.32
N GLY A 44 2.95 -16.83 8.84
CA GLY A 44 2.62 -17.73 7.73
C GLY A 44 2.46 -17.09 6.34
N THR A 45 2.74 -15.79 6.19
CA THR A 45 2.60 -15.07 4.90
C THR A 45 3.83 -14.20 4.65
N PRO A 46 4.58 -14.39 3.54
CA PRO A 46 5.69 -13.51 3.18
C PRO A 46 5.12 -12.20 2.63
N LEU A 47 4.74 -11.27 3.51
CA LEU A 47 4.19 -9.96 3.17
C LEU A 47 5.31 -8.92 2.99
N PHE A 48 6.21 -9.08 2.01
CA PHE A 48 7.20 -8.03 1.78
C PHE A 48 6.51 -6.70 1.51
N PHE A 49 6.96 -5.63 2.17
CA PHE A 49 6.46 -4.29 1.90
C PHE A 49 7.58 -3.26 2.02
N CYS A 50 7.43 -2.15 1.30
CA CYS A 50 8.27 -0.98 1.38
C CYS A 50 7.38 0.27 1.29
N TYR A 51 7.49 1.15 2.27
CA TYR A 51 6.88 2.48 2.23
C TYR A 51 7.88 3.45 1.60
N PHE A 52 7.38 4.45 0.88
CA PHE A 52 8.16 5.53 0.31
C PHE A 52 7.67 6.84 0.94
N PHE A 53 8.54 7.57 1.62
CA PHE A 53 8.18 8.81 2.31
C PHE A 53 8.66 10.02 1.52
N PHE A 54 7.80 11.02 1.33
CA PHE A 54 8.22 12.31 0.80
C PHE A 54 9.11 13.04 1.81
N HIS A 55 10.19 13.69 1.35
CA HIS A 55 11.16 14.38 2.23
C HIS A 55 10.53 15.45 3.13
N HIS A 56 9.44 16.07 2.68
CA HIS A 56 8.74 17.14 3.39
C HIS A 56 7.55 16.64 4.23
N ALA A 57 7.14 15.37 4.08
CA ALA A 57 5.99 14.82 4.77
C ALA A 57 6.37 14.26 6.15
N ALA A 58 5.47 14.41 7.12
CA ALA A 58 5.70 13.82 8.43
C ALA A 58 5.45 12.31 8.39
N LYS A 59 6.22 11.52 9.16
CA LYS A 59 6.13 10.04 9.12
C LYS A 59 4.78 9.45 9.55
N HIS A 60 3.92 10.26 10.17
CA HIS A 60 2.58 9.89 10.58
C HIS A 60 1.53 10.18 9.48
N GLU A 61 1.89 10.93 8.43
CA GLU A 61 0.99 11.23 7.32
C GLU A 61 0.89 10.02 6.37
N PRO A 62 -0.24 9.89 5.63
CA PRO A 62 -0.37 8.89 4.58
C PRO A 62 0.72 9.01 3.51
N THR A 63 1.21 7.87 3.04
CA THR A 63 2.26 7.81 2.03
C THR A 63 2.11 6.56 1.16
N PHE A 64 2.91 6.48 0.08
CA PHE A 64 2.88 5.36 -0.83
C PHE A 64 3.63 4.13 -0.30
N ALA A 65 3.18 2.95 -0.72
CA ALA A 65 3.88 1.70 -0.47
C ALA A 65 3.73 0.72 -1.63
N ILE A 66 4.68 -0.20 -1.75
CA ILE A 66 4.50 -1.45 -2.49
C ILE A 66 4.43 -2.61 -1.50
N ARG A 67 3.58 -3.60 -1.80
CA ARG A 67 3.43 -4.82 -1.00
C ARG A 67 3.31 -6.05 -1.88
N LEU A 68 3.97 -7.14 -1.49
CA LEU A 68 3.83 -8.45 -2.09
C LEU A 68 2.42 -9.00 -1.88
N LEU A 69 1.79 -9.39 -2.98
CA LEU A 69 0.49 -10.04 -3.02
C LEU A 69 0.71 -11.52 -3.38
N ASP A 70 -0.06 -12.41 -2.77
CA ASP A 70 -0.16 -13.80 -3.17
C ASP A 70 -1.59 -14.06 -3.61
N GLU A 71 -1.78 -14.26 -4.90
CA GLU A 71 -3.07 -14.57 -5.48
C GLU A 71 -3.06 -16.02 -5.94
N LYS A 72 -3.63 -16.89 -5.11
CA LYS A 72 -3.83 -18.32 -5.43
C LYS A 72 -2.52 -19.03 -5.85
N GLY A 73 -1.38 -18.64 -5.27
CA GLY A 73 -0.07 -19.23 -5.57
C GLY A 73 0.70 -18.52 -6.69
N GLU A 74 0.15 -17.45 -7.26
CA GLU A 74 0.86 -16.56 -8.17
C GLU A 74 1.27 -15.27 -7.44
N ALA A 75 2.55 -14.91 -7.58
CA ALA A 75 3.07 -13.67 -6.99
C ALA A 75 2.51 -12.46 -7.75
N GLY A 76 1.96 -11.52 -7.00
CA GLY A 76 1.56 -10.19 -7.45
C GLY A 76 2.24 -9.11 -6.62
N LEU A 77 2.04 -7.85 -6.99
CA LEU A 77 2.29 -6.72 -6.12
C LEU A 77 0.99 -5.94 -5.94
N SER A 78 0.97 -5.10 -4.92
CA SER A 78 -0.02 -4.02 -4.82
C SER A 78 0.70 -2.73 -4.51
N VAL A 79 0.25 -1.65 -5.13
CA VAL A 79 0.56 -0.30 -4.70
C VAL A 79 -0.51 0.16 -3.72
N GLU A 80 -0.10 0.85 -2.67
CA GLU A 80 -0.97 1.25 -1.58
C GLU A 80 -0.74 2.72 -1.22
N LEU A 81 -1.80 3.46 -0.92
CA LEU A 81 -1.75 4.71 -0.16
C LEU A 81 -2.23 4.41 1.27
N SER A 82 -1.34 4.59 2.23
CA SER A 82 -1.58 4.23 3.63
C SER A 82 -0.61 4.97 4.57
N PHE A 83 -0.97 5.09 5.85
CA PHE A 83 -0.03 5.46 6.90
C PHE A 83 0.57 4.24 7.61
N VAL A 84 1.70 4.45 8.29
CA VAL A 84 2.43 3.42 9.04
C VAL A 84 2.02 3.45 10.51
N GLU A 85 1.52 2.34 11.03
CA GLU A 85 0.91 2.25 12.37
C GLU A 85 1.86 2.65 13.50
N ARG A 86 3.14 2.24 13.43
CA ARG A 86 4.12 2.56 14.49
C ARG A 86 4.46 4.05 14.59
N TYR A 87 4.12 4.85 13.58
CA TYR A 87 4.28 6.30 13.57
C TYR A 87 2.94 7.02 13.66
N ALA A 88 1.82 6.28 13.71
CA ALA A 88 0.50 6.86 13.65
C ALA A 88 0.23 7.74 14.87
N THR A 89 -0.46 8.85 14.63
CA THR A 89 -1.01 9.73 15.65
C THR A 89 -2.53 9.75 15.50
N ASP A 90 -3.23 10.45 16.39
CA ASP A 90 -4.69 10.65 16.28
C ASP A 90 -5.10 11.38 14.98
N GLN A 91 -4.14 12.05 14.32
CA GLN A 91 -4.35 12.70 13.03
C GLN A 91 -4.24 11.73 11.85
N SER A 92 -3.43 10.66 11.94
CA SER A 92 -3.18 9.77 10.79
C SER A 92 -4.45 9.15 10.20
N PRO A 93 -5.39 8.60 11.01
CA PRO A 93 -6.65 8.08 10.47
C PRO A 93 -7.51 9.20 9.87
N ARG A 94 -7.52 10.40 10.47
CA ARG A 94 -8.31 11.54 9.96
C ARG A 94 -7.80 12.00 8.60
N LEU A 95 -6.48 12.13 8.44
CA LEU A 95 -5.85 12.46 7.17
C LEU A 95 -6.13 11.38 6.11
N GLN A 96 -5.98 10.10 6.50
CA GLN A 96 -6.26 8.97 5.62
C GLN A 96 -7.71 8.94 5.15
N ASN A 97 -8.68 9.23 6.02
CA ASN A 97 -10.10 9.14 5.66
C ASN A 97 -10.54 10.22 4.66
N GLN A 98 -9.73 11.26 4.42
CA GLN A 98 -9.98 12.24 3.35
C GLN A 98 -10.01 11.60 1.95
N VAL A 99 -9.45 10.39 1.78
CA VAL A 99 -9.53 9.66 0.50
C VAL A 99 -10.97 9.39 0.06
N LEU A 100 -11.94 9.34 0.99
CA LEU A 100 -13.37 9.20 0.69
C LEU A 100 -13.98 10.43 0.00
N ALA A 101 -13.24 11.54 -0.08
CA ALA A 101 -13.64 12.70 -0.88
C ALA A 101 -13.42 12.49 -2.39
N VAL A 102 -12.58 11.52 -2.77
CA VAL A 102 -12.33 11.18 -4.17
C VAL A 102 -13.25 10.03 -4.58
N PRO A 103 -14.00 10.15 -5.70
CA PRO A 103 -14.73 9.01 -6.27
C PRO A 103 -13.78 7.86 -6.60
N LEU A 104 -14.21 6.61 -6.33
CA LEU A 104 -13.47 5.43 -6.79
C LEU A 104 -13.62 5.27 -8.30
N GLU A 105 -12.49 5.10 -8.97
CA GLU A 105 -12.39 4.81 -10.41
C GLU A 105 -11.51 3.58 -10.60
N ASP A 106 -11.90 2.70 -11.52
CA ASP A 106 -11.09 1.52 -11.85
C ASP A 106 -9.69 1.93 -12.32
N PRO A 107 -8.62 1.23 -11.93
CA PRO A 107 -8.60 -0.04 -11.19
C PRO A 107 -8.51 0.12 -9.65
N VAL A 108 -8.78 1.31 -9.11
CA VAL A 108 -8.58 1.63 -7.70
C VAL A 108 -9.70 1.04 -6.83
N TYR A 109 -9.32 0.50 -5.67
CA TYR A 109 -10.26 0.03 -4.66
C TYR A 109 -9.87 0.49 -3.24
N TYR A 110 -10.87 0.56 -2.36
CA TYR A 110 -10.64 0.74 -0.93
C TYR A 110 -10.46 -0.60 -0.23
N ALA A 111 -9.40 -0.73 0.55
CA ALA A 111 -9.19 -1.83 1.49
C ALA A 111 -9.54 -1.34 2.91
N LEU A 112 -10.71 -1.74 3.39
CA LEU A 112 -11.23 -1.40 4.71
C LEU A 112 -10.74 -2.39 5.76
N ARG A 113 -10.21 -1.88 6.87
CA ARG A 113 -9.72 -2.69 7.99
C ARG A 113 -10.29 -2.18 9.32
N GLY A 114 -10.74 -3.11 10.15
CA GLY A 114 -11.24 -2.89 11.51
C GLY A 114 -10.78 -4.01 12.45
N ALA A 115 -11.33 -4.08 13.66
CA ALA A 115 -11.03 -5.18 14.59
C ALA A 115 -11.47 -6.53 14.01
N ASP A 116 -12.70 -6.59 13.51
CA ASP A 116 -13.31 -7.78 12.91
C ASP A 116 -13.71 -7.56 11.43
N LEU A 117 -13.34 -6.41 10.86
CA LEU A 117 -13.66 -6.03 9.48
C LEU A 117 -12.44 -6.18 8.57
N THR A 118 -12.58 -6.99 7.53
CA THR A 118 -11.69 -7.00 6.37
C THR A 118 -12.55 -7.06 5.11
N GLN A 119 -12.66 -5.93 4.42
CA GLN A 119 -13.47 -5.79 3.22
C GLN A 119 -12.71 -4.98 2.17
N ASN A 120 -12.91 -5.31 0.90
CA ASN A 120 -12.47 -4.48 -0.23
C ASN A 120 -13.72 -3.96 -0.96
N ILE A 121 -13.66 -2.73 -1.45
CA ILE A 121 -14.76 -2.06 -2.18
C ILE A 121 -14.19 -1.44 -3.45
N SER A 122 -14.76 -1.78 -4.60
CA SER A 122 -14.36 -1.26 -5.91
C SER A 122 -15.28 -0.11 -6.36
N SER A 123 -15.02 0.44 -7.55
CA SER A 123 -15.88 1.46 -8.15
C SER A 123 -17.34 0.98 -8.26
N GLY A 124 -18.30 1.90 -8.08
CA GLY A 124 -19.73 1.60 -8.12
C GLY A 124 -20.33 0.94 -6.86
N GLU A 125 -19.51 0.33 -6.00
CA GLU A 125 -19.96 -0.29 -4.74
C GLU A 125 -19.83 0.62 -3.52
N ALA A 126 -19.05 1.70 -3.63
CA ALA A 126 -18.75 2.59 -2.52
C ALA A 126 -19.90 3.56 -2.19
N ASN A 127 -20.62 3.27 -1.10
CA ASN A 127 -21.50 4.26 -0.46
C ASN A 127 -20.70 5.11 0.54
N LYS A 128 -20.34 6.33 0.15
CA LYS A 128 -19.55 7.26 0.97
C LYS A 128 -20.15 7.50 2.37
N GLN A 129 -21.47 7.74 2.45
CA GLN A 129 -22.13 8.04 3.74
C GLN A 129 -22.04 6.85 4.69
N GLU A 130 -22.27 5.64 4.20
CA GLU A 130 -22.16 4.41 4.99
C GLU A 130 -20.73 4.21 5.50
N LEU A 131 -19.72 4.49 4.67
CA LEU A 131 -18.31 4.39 5.06
C LEU A 131 -17.94 5.42 6.14
N GLU A 132 -18.42 6.66 6.01
CA GLU A 132 -18.22 7.71 7.02
C GLU A 132 -18.87 7.35 8.36
N GLU A 133 -20.07 6.76 8.36
CA GLU A 133 -20.73 6.28 9.57
C GLU A 133 -19.95 5.14 10.24
N LYS A 134 -19.49 4.16 9.44
CA LYS A 134 -18.66 3.04 9.92
C LYS A 134 -17.30 3.51 10.45
N ILE A 135 -16.74 4.59 9.93
CA ILE A 135 -15.55 5.24 10.50
C ILE A 135 -15.89 5.88 11.85
N LYS A 136 -16.97 6.67 11.90
CA LYS A 136 -17.38 7.42 13.09
C LYS A 136 -17.70 6.51 14.28
N ASN A 137 -18.30 5.35 14.03
CA ASN A 137 -18.62 4.36 15.05
C ASN A 137 -17.45 3.39 15.36
N GLY A 138 -16.29 3.54 14.70
CA GLY A 138 -15.08 2.76 14.97
C GLY A 138 -15.04 1.37 14.33
N THR A 139 -16.04 1.01 13.50
CA THR A 139 -16.06 -0.26 12.75
C THR A 139 -14.92 -0.30 11.73
N ILE A 140 -14.74 0.78 10.97
CA ILE A 140 -13.59 0.98 10.08
C ILE A 140 -12.54 1.80 10.83
N ARG A 141 -11.36 1.22 11.02
CA ARG A 141 -10.21 1.90 11.65
C ARG A 141 -9.20 2.40 10.64
N LYS A 142 -9.17 1.80 9.45
CA LYS A 142 -8.23 2.15 8.38
C LYS A 142 -8.87 1.93 7.01
N VAL A 143 -8.76 2.94 6.16
CA VAL A 143 -9.15 2.90 4.74
C VAL A 143 -7.89 3.03 3.91
N LEU A 144 -7.38 1.92 3.37
CA LEU A 144 -6.28 1.96 2.42
C LEU A 144 -6.85 2.18 1.02
N VAL A 145 -6.08 2.83 0.15
CA VAL A 145 -6.40 2.92 -1.28
C VAL A 145 -5.38 2.07 -2.03
N LYS A 146 -5.83 1.20 -2.91
CA LYS A 146 -4.98 0.17 -3.52
C LYS A 146 -5.23 -0.01 -5.00
N VAL A 147 -4.17 -0.40 -5.71
CA VAL A 147 -4.23 -1.00 -7.04
C VAL A 147 -3.36 -2.25 -7.01
N ASP A 148 -3.90 -3.36 -7.53
CA ASP A 148 -3.19 -4.63 -7.59
C ASP A 148 -2.52 -4.80 -8.96
N ILE A 149 -1.32 -5.38 -8.95
CA ILE A 149 -0.50 -5.73 -10.10
C ILE A 149 -0.32 -7.25 -10.07
N PRO A 150 -1.27 -8.00 -10.64
CA PRO A 150 -1.27 -9.44 -10.56
C PRO A 150 -0.21 -10.05 -11.48
N LYS A 151 0.26 -11.26 -11.16
CA LYS A 151 1.11 -12.07 -12.03
C LYS A 151 2.40 -11.37 -12.48
N ILE A 152 3.23 -10.92 -11.54
CA ILE A 152 4.48 -10.20 -11.87
C ILE A 152 5.49 -11.00 -12.70
N LYS A 153 5.31 -12.33 -12.80
CA LYS A 153 6.11 -13.18 -13.71
C LYS A 153 5.86 -12.92 -15.19
N ARG A 154 4.80 -12.18 -15.55
CA ARG A 154 4.52 -11.79 -16.94
C ARG A 154 5.50 -10.76 -17.49
N PHE A 155 6.26 -10.11 -16.62
CA PHE A 155 7.25 -9.11 -17.00
C PHE A 155 8.61 -9.78 -17.14
N ASP A 156 9.17 -9.74 -18.35
CA ASP A 156 10.50 -10.26 -18.64
C ASP A 156 11.59 -9.24 -18.26
N ASP A 157 11.31 -7.94 -18.42
CA ASP A 157 12.18 -6.84 -17.98
C ASP A 157 11.71 -6.26 -16.62
N PRO A 158 12.59 -6.18 -15.60
CA PRO A 158 12.28 -5.48 -14.35
C PRO A 158 11.78 -4.04 -14.53
N ASN A 159 12.20 -3.33 -15.58
CA ASN A 159 11.74 -1.97 -15.87
C ASN A 159 10.26 -1.93 -16.27
N ASP A 160 9.75 -2.96 -16.95
CA ASP A 160 8.31 -3.03 -17.29
C ASP A 160 7.46 -3.18 -16.02
N LEU A 161 7.92 -4.00 -15.07
CA LEU A 161 7.28 -4.09 -13.76
C LEU A 161 7.35 -2.76 -13.00
N VAL A 162 8.48 -2.05 -13.06
CA VAL A 162 8.62 -0.73 -12.44
C VAL A 162 7.64 0.26 -13.07
N ASN A 163 7.52 0.30 -14.39
CA ASN A 163 6.56 1.16 -15.10
C ASN A 163 5.10 0.87 -14.69
N GLU A 164 4.75 -0.40 -14.49
CA GLU A 164 3.43 -0.78 -13.98
C GLU A 164 3.19 -0.28 -12.55
N ILE A 165 4.22 -0.34 -11.69
CA ILE A 165 4.16 0.20 -10.32
C ILE A 165 3.99 1.73 -10.35
N LEU A 166 4.71 2.44 -11.22
CA LEU A 166 4.62 3.89 -11.36
C LEU A 166 3.22 4.30 -11.83
N THR A 167 2.68 3.62 -12.85
CA THR A 167 1.29 3.79 -13.30
C THR A 167 0.31 3.54 -12.15
N GLY A 168 0.56 2.52 -11.34
CA GLY A 168 -0.19 2.26 -10.10
C GLY A 168 -0.20 3.46 -9.15
N PHE A 169 0.95 4.09 -8.91
CA PHE A 169 1.03 5.29 -8.06
C PHE A 169 0.34 6.49 -8.69
N GLU A 170 0.35 6.65 -10.01
CA GLU A 170 -0.39 7.70 -10.71
C GLU A 170 -1.89 7.59 -10.45
N TYR A 171 -2.47 6.39 -10.49
CA TYR A 171 -3.87 6.17 -10.11
C TYR A 171 -4.18 6.58 -8.66
N LEU A 172 -3.20 6.49 -7.76
CA LEU A 172 -3.35 6.85 -6.35
C LEU A 172 -3.10 8.34 -6.07
N GLN A 173 -2.58 9.12 -7.04
CA GLN A 173 -2.25 10.54 -6.85
C GLN A 173 -3.44 11.41 -6.41
N PRO A 174 -4.65 11.28 -6.99
CA PRO A 174 -5.80 12.08 -6.57
C PRO A 174 -6.14 11.88 -5.09
N TYR A 175 -6.10 10.64 -4.62
CA TYR A 175 -6.33 10.27 -3.22
C TYR A 175 -5.23 10.81 -2.31
N TYR A 176 -3.97 10.72 -2.73
CA TYR A 176 -2.85 11.28 -1.97
C TYR A 176 -3.02 12.78 -1.76
N ARG A 177 -3.36 13.54 -2.82
CA ARG A 177 -3.61 14.98 -2.72
C ARG A 177 -4.69 15.32 -1.70
N GLU A 178 -5.77 14.56 -1.63
CA GLU A 178 -6.80 14.75 -0.60
C GLU A 178 -6.25 14.53 0.82
N THR A 179 -5.40 13.52 1.03
CA THR A 179 -4.79 13.30 2.35
C THR A 179 -3.84 14.41 2.80
N GLN A 180 -3.31 15.21 1.86
CA GLN A 180 -2.42 16.33 2.16
C GLN A 180 -3.17 17.61 2.53
N LYS A 181 -4.49 17.66 2.33
CA LYS A 181 -5.30 18.78 2.80
C LYS A 181 -5.28 18.80 4.33
N ARG A 182 -5.01 19.98 4.88
CA ARG A 182 -4.99 20.16 6.33
C ARG A 182 -6.41 20.04 6.87
N LEU A 183 -6.54 19.37 8.01
CA LEU A 183 -7.80 19.26 8.73
C LEU A 183 -8.17 20.66 9.25
N ASN A 184 -9.35 21.14 8.88
CA ASN A 184 -9.92 22.39 9.41
C ASN A 184 -10.33 22.22 10.89
#